data_AF-A0A9W5S083-F1
#
_entry.id   AF-A0A9W5S083-F1
#
_cell.length_a   1.000
_cell.length_b   1.000
_cell.length_c   1.000
_cell.angle_alpha   90.00
_cell.angle_beta   90.00
_cell.angle_gamma   90.00
#
_symmetry.space_group_name_H-M   'P 1'
#
loop_
_entity.id
_entity.type
_entity.pdbx_description
1 polymer ?
#
loop_
_entity_poly.entity_id
_entity_poly.type
_entity_poly.pdbx_seq_one_letter_code
_entity_poly.pdbx_strand_id
1 'polypeptide(L)'
;MRSRHDEERPVKRRSEGEALVVSRRGEWTEYVHVGHAAVVDADGRLVAWSGDPGGMTALGSAARPFAAVPLILGGLRERNEWSEADVALLAGAQADAEANCRTMQAGALALCRRYSWPAVGYTRSEHPLQKETQRRVAEFAGIGEGAMGVVKDDCGFPGFVLPLWRIALMYARLAAPPAGWADGMLRTAADSVAGAMLARPDLAGSDGSLVRVMLEHGAVAVNAGAGRVVFALPGERLGIAIAMEADSDTALPFAAAAIVDNIAETLGKQVPDDAPPSSLAGLAAEIRSRFPGERMTAGGEPLGRHENAERLTFADGLRR
;
A
#
# COMPACT_ATOMS: atom_id res chain seq x y z
N MET A 1 -40.63 -5.09 -23.54
CA MET A 1 -40.46 -4.23 -22.36
C MET A 1 -38.97 -4.22 -22.02
N ARG A 2 -38.20 -3.27 -22.56
CA ARG A 2 -36.76 -3.14 -22.28
C ARG A 2 -36.63 -2.42 -20.93
N SER A 3 -36.14 -3.13 -19.90
CA SER A 3 -36.04 -2.57 -18.56
C SER A 3 -34.96 -1.50 -18.51
N ARG A 4 -35.38 -0.33 -18.04
CA ARG A 4 -34.55 0.76 -17.56
C ARG A 4 -33.64 0.24 -16.44
N HIS A 5 -32.32 0.36 -16.60
CA HIS A 5 -31.32 0.66 -15.58
C HIS A 5 -29.91 0.51 -16.20
N ASP A 6 -29.60 1.35 -17.19
CA ASP A 6 -28.22 1.88 -17.29
C ASP A 6 -28.17 3.02 -16.27
N GLU A 7 -28.04 2.69 -14.99
CA GLU A 7 -27.45 3.64 -14.06
C GLU A 7 -26.00 3.79 -14.53
N GLU A 8 -25.60 5.00 -14.92
CA GLU A 8 -24.20 5.31 -15.20
C GLU A 8 -23.35 4.76 -14.06
N ARG A 9 -22.58 3.69 -14.32
CA ARG A 9 -21.62 3.18 -13.35
C ARG A 9 -20.74 4.37 -12.94
N PRO A 10 -20.59 4.66 -11.63
CA PRO A 10 -19.80 5.81 -11.20
C PRO A 10 -18.39 5.67 -11.79
N VAL A 11 -18.09 6.50 -12.77
CA VAL A 11 -16.75 6.59 -13.35
C VAL A 11 -15.86 7.14 -12.26
N LYS A 12 -14.70 6.50 -12.05
CA LYS A 12 -13.65 6.96 -11.15
C LYS A 12 -13.18 8.34 -11.63
N ARG A 13 -13.85 9.42 -11.20
CA ARG A 13 -13.42 10.79 -11.48
C ARG A 13 -12.23 11.08 -10.58
N ARG A 14 -11.03 10.94 -11.14
CA ARG A 14 -9.82 11.63 -10.68
C ARG A 14 -9.69 12.93 -11.47
N SER A 15 -9.08 13.96 -10.87
CA SER A 15 -8.53 15.04 -11.70
C SER A 15 -7.47 14.48 -12.65
N GLU A 16 -7.03 15.26 -13.64
CA GLU A 16 -5.83 14.89 -14.41
C GLU A 16 -4.66 14.60 -13.45
N GLY A 17 -3.98 13.48 -13.67
CA GLY A 17 -2.78 13.10 -12.93
C GLY A 17 -1.57 13.95 -13.30
N GLU A 18 -0.59 13.98 -12.39
CA GLU A 18 0.67 14.69 -12.58
C GLU A 18 1.75 13.73 -13.09
N ALA A 19 2.77 14.28 -13.75
CA ALA A 19 3.85 13.49 -14.34
C ALA A 19 4.81 12.93 -13.28
N LEU A 20 4.59 11.68 -12.87
CA LEU A 20 5.41 11.03 -11.85
C LEU A 20 6.77 10.55 -12.39
N VAL A 21 6.78 9.94 -13.59
CA VAL A 21 8.00 9.38 -14.21
C VAL A 21 8.01 9.68 -15.71
N VAL A 22 9.17 10.03 -16.27
CA VAL A 22 9.36 10.18 -17.71
C VAL A 22 10.31 9.11 -18.22
N SER A 23 9.82 8.29 -19.15
CA SER A 23 10.64 7.35 -19.91
C SER A 23 11.21 8.04 -21.14
N ARG A 24 12.54 8.02 -21.27
CA ARG A 24 13.26 8.54 -22.44
C ARG A 24 13.92 7.43 -23.26
N ARG A 25 14.15 7.74 -24.53
CA ARG A 25 14.96 6.98 -25.49
C ARG A 25 15.91 7.94 -26.20
N GLY A 26 17.17 7.99 -25.75
CA GLY A 26 18.06 9.11 -26.05
C GLY A 26 17.48 10.42 -25.53
N GLU A 27 17.46 11.46 -26.36
CA GLU A 27 16.88 12.78 -26.04
C GLU A 27 15.34 12.83 -26.16
N TRP A 28 14.70 11.77 -26.65
CA TRP A 28 13.26 11.76 -26.91
C TRP A 28 12.47 11.26 -25.71
N THR A 29 11.42 11.98 -25.34
CA THR A 29 10.39 11.49 -24.42
C THR A 29 9.54 10.44 -25.12
N GLU A 30 9.64 9.19 -24.64
CA GLU A 30 8.89 8.05 -25.18
C GLU A 30 7.56 7.89 -24.47
N TYR A 31 7.54 8.08 -23.15
CA TYR A 31 6.33 7.96 -22.34
C TYR A 31 6.40 8.83 -21.09
N VAL A 32 5.25 9.39 -20.69
CA VAL A 32 5.07 10.10 -19.42
C VAL A 32 4.09 9.30 -18.58
N HIS A 33 4.57 8.75 -17.48
CA HIS A 33 3.74 8.03 -16.53
C HIS A 33 3.12 9.04 -15.58
N VAL A 34 1.84 9.29 -15.78
CA VAL A 34 1.05 10.20 -14.94
C VAL A 34 0.42 9.46 -13.77
N GLY A 35 0.13 10.16 -12.67
CA GLY A 35 -0.49 9.54 -11.50
C GLY A 35 -0.79 10.53 -10.38
N HIS A 36 -1.04 9.97 -9.20
CA HIS A 36 -1.19 10.74 -7.97
C HIS A 36 -0.42 10.07 -6.84
N ALA A 37 0.00 10.88 -5.87
CA ALA A 37 0.62 10.41 -4.65
C ALA A 37 0.06 11.16 -3.44
N ALA A 38 -0.01 10.48 -2.30
CA ALA A 38 -0.36 11.08 -1.02
C ALA A 38 0.63 10.61 0.06
N VAL A 39 1.10 11.55 0.87
CA VAL A 39 1.98 11.33 2.02
C VAL A 39 1.26 11.85 3.26
N VAL A 40 1.01 10.97 4.24
CA VAL A 40 0.19 11.29 5.41
C VAL A 40 0.90 10.80 6.67
N ASP A 41 0.85 11.58 7.75
CA ASP A 41 1.33 11.10 9.04
C ASP A 41 0.32 10.16 9.74
N ALA A 42 0.76 9.43 10.75
CA ALA A 42 -0.10 8.50 11.49
C ALA A 42 -1.28 9.18 12.24
N ASP A 43 -1.19 10.49 12.46
CA ASP A 43 -2.22 11.29 13.13
C ASP A 43 -3.31 11.76 12.14
N GLY A 44 -3.09 11.60 10.83
CA GLY A 44 -4.06 11.88 9.77
C GLY A 44 -3.84 13.19 9.04
N ARG A 45 -2.71 13.87 9.24
CA ARG A 45 -2.37 15.08 8.49
C ARG A 45 -1.76 14.71 7.15
N LEU A 46 -2.34 15.24 6.07
CA LEU A 46 -1.73 15.21 4.74
C LEU A 46 -0.46 16.10 4.76
N VAL A 47 0.70 15.48 4.58
CA VAL A 47 2.03 16.11 4.64
C VAL A 47 2.42 16.62 3.26
N ALA A 48 2.25 15.78 2.24
CA ALA A 48 2.57 16.11 0.87
C ALA A 48 1.69 15.32 -0.11
N TRP A 49 1.56 15.80 -1.35
CA TRP A 49 0.82 15.12 -2.39
C TRP A 49 1.29 15.53 -3.79
N SER A 50 0.87 14.73 -4.77
CA SER A 50 0.96 15.01 -6.19
C SER A 50 -0.37 14.58 -6.83
N GLY A 51 -0.89 15.38 -7.76
CA GLY A 51 -2.21 15.17 -8.35
C GLY A 51 -3.34 15.26 -7.31
N ASP A 52 -4.32 14.34 -7.38
CA ASP A 52 -5.49 14.32 -6.49
C ASP A 52 -5.35 13.28 -5.36
N PRO A 53 -4.91 13.69 -4.15
CA PRO A 53 -4.87 12.81 -2.99
C PRO A 53 -6.27 12.39 -2.53
N GLY A 54 -7.32 13.16 -2.87
CA GLY A 54 -8.72 12.87 -2.56
C GLY A 54 -9.36 11.83 -3.48
N GLY A 55 -8.70 11.49 -4.59
CA GLY A 55 -9.23 10.63 -5.63
C GLY A 55 -9.61 9.24 -5.11
N MET A 56 -10.86 8.85 -5.34
CA MET A 56 -11.39 7.55 -4.92
C MET A 56 -10.60 6.42 -5.60
N THR A 57 -9.99 5.56 -4.78
CA THR A 57 -9.01 4.56 -5.20
C THR A 57 -9.37 3.21 -4.61
N ALA A 58 -9.39 2.18 -5.46
CA ALA A 58 -9.57 0.80 -5.00
C ALA A 58 -8.36 0.38 -4.18
N LEU A 59 -8.61 -0.19 -3.01
CA LEU A 59 -7.60 -0.65 -2.07
C LEU A 59 -6.87 -1.90 -2.58
N GLY A 60 -7.59 -2.79 -3.29
CA GLY A 60 -7.02 -4.01 -3.86
C GLY A 60 -6.29 -4.85 -2.81
N SER A 61 -5.13 -5.41 -3.19
CA SER A 61 -4.30 -6.22 -2.29
C SER A 61 -3.80 -5.47 -1.05
N ALA A 62 -3.81 -4.13 -1.04
CA ALA A 62 -3.47 -3.36 0.16
C ALA A 62 -4.51 -3.50 1.29
N ALA A 63 -5.62 -4.19 1.08
CA ALA A 63 -6.59 -4.52 2.14
C ALA A 63 -6.12 -5.64 3.08
N ARG A 64 -5.16 -6.46 2.63
CA ARG A 64 -4.79 -7.71 3.30
C ARG A 64 -4.21 -7.58 4.70
N PRO A 65 -3.32 -6.61 5.01
CA PRO A 65 -2.87 -6.41 6.38
C PRO A 65 -4.05 -6.17 7.35
N PHE A 66 -5.07 -5.46 6.88
CA PHE A 66 -6.27 -5.16 7.68
C PHE A 66 -7.22 -6.35 7.79
N ALA A 67 -7.20 -7.28 6.84
CA ALA A 67 -7.87 -8.58 6.97
C ALA A 67 -7.15 -9.51 7.97
N ALA A 68 -5.86 -9.29 8.25
CA ALA A 68 -5.12 -10.03 9.27
C ALA A 68 -5.37 -9.51 10.70
N VAL A 69 -5.75 -8.24 10.87
CA VAL A 69 -6.00 -7.62 12.19
C VAL A 69 -7.00 -8.43 13.04
N PRO A 70 -8.17 -8.87 12.54
CA PRO A 70 -9.12 -9.65 13.34
C PRO A 70 -8.57 -11.01 13.82
N LEU A 71 -7.56 -11.58 13.16
CA LEU A 71 -6.90 -12.82 13.60
C LEU A 71 -6.09 -12.55 14.88
N ILE A 72 -5.36 -11.43 14.90
CA ILE A 72 -4.61 -11.01 16.09
C ILE A 72 -5.57 -10.67 17.22
N LEU A 73 -6.60 -9.86 16.96
CA LEU A 73 -7.62 -9.52 17.96
C LEU A 73 -8.38 -10.75 18.48
N GLY A 74 -8.53 -11.78 17.63
CA GLY A 74 -9.12 -13.06 18.03
C GLY A 74 -8.22 -13.89 18.94
N GLY A 75 -6.96 -13.53 19.10
CA GLY A 75 -5.98 -14.27 19.88
C GLY A 75 -5.43 -15.51 19.16
N LEU A 76 -5.49 -15.57 17.82
CA LEU A 76 -5.08 -16.78 17.09
C LEU A 76 -3.56 -16.98 17.09
N ARG A 77 -2.77 -15.91 17.25
CA ARG A 77 -1.31 -16.03 17.42
C ARG A 77 -0.93 -16.59 18.78
N GLU A 78 -1.56 -16.08 19.82
CA GLU A 78 -1.35 -16.48 21.22
C GLU A 78 -1.76 -17.94 21.46
N ARG A 79 -2.71 -18.45 20.66
CA ARG A 79 -3.14 -19.85 20.65
C ARG A 79 -2.24 -20.76 19.80
N ASN A 80 -1.21 -20.23 19.15
CA ASN A 80 -0.36 -20.92 18.17
C ASN A 80 -1.16 -21.55 17.01
N GLU A 81 -2.32 -20.99 16.68
CA GLU A 81 -3.11 -21.41 15.52
C GLU A 81 -2.62 -20.71 14.23
N TRP A 82 -1.99 -19.54 14.38
CA TRP A 82 -1.39 -18.76 13.30
C TRP A 82 0.01 -18.29 13.71
N SER A 83 1.03 -18.71 12.96
CA SER A 83 2.40 -18.29 13.19
C SER A 83 2.67 -16.88 12.64
N GLU A 84 3.84 -16.33 12.96
CA GLU A 84 4.33 -15.10 12.34
C GLU A 84 4.41 -15.21 10.81
N ALA A 85 4.84 -16.38 10.33
CA ALA A 85 4.94 -16.69 8.91
C ALA A 85 3.58 -16.64 8.22
N ASP A 86 2.55 -17.21 8.85
CA ASP A 86 1.18 -17.23 8.31
C ASP A 86 0.58 -15.82 8.24
N VAL A 87 0.86 -14.98 9.25
CA VAL A 87 0.43 -13.58 9.26
C VAL A 87 1.15 -12.78 8.18
N ALA A 88 2.46 -12.97 8.01
CA ALA A 88 3.23 -12.30 6.96
C ALA A 88 2.73 -12.68 5.56
N LEU A 89 2.46 -13.97 5.32
CA LEU A 89 1.91 -14.48 4.06
C LEU A 89 0.51 -13.94 3.78
N LEU A 90 -0.34 -13.85 4.81
CA LEU A 90 -1.69 -13.30 4.70
C LEU A 90 -1.66 -11.80 4.41
N ALA A 91 -0.88 -11.04 5.18
CA ALA A 91 -0.82 -9.58 5.10
C ALA A 91 -0.10 -9.09 3.84
N GLY A 92 0.86 -9.87 3.35
CA GLY A 92 1.60 -9.57 2.13
C GLY A 92 0.82 -9.79 0.83
N ALA A 93 1.49 -9.51 -0.27
CA ALA A 93 0.98 -9.78 -1.62
C ALA A 93 2.13 -10.31 -2.50
N GLN A 94 2.24 -11.64 -2.58
CA GLN A 94 3.20 -12.29 -3.47
C GLN A 94 2.71 -12.28 -4.92
N ALA A 95 3.60 -12.60 -5.87
CA ALA A 95 3.27 -12.74 -7.29
C ALA A 95 2.46 -14.02 -7.54
N ASP A 96 2.61 -15.04 -6.69
CA ASP A 96 1.77 -16.23 -6.72
C ASP A 96 0.35 -15.89 -6.24
N ALA A 97 -0.53 -15.66 -7.21
CA ALA A 97 -1.94 -15.37 -6.98
C ALA A 97 -2.68 -16.54 -6.31
N GLU A 98 -2.28 -17.79 -6.54
CA GLU A 98 -2.95 -18.96 -5.97
C GLU A 98 -2.58 -19.13 -4.50
N ALA A 99 -1.30 -19.02 -4.14
CA ALA A 99 -0.85 -19.06 -2.75
C ALA A 99 -1.48 -17.95 -1.90
N ASN A 100 -1.54 -16.74 -2.47
CA ASN A 100 -2.23 -15.60 -1.89
C ASN A 100 -3.72 -15.87 -1.61
N CYS A 101 -4.47 -16.33 -2.61
CA CYS A 101 -5.90 -16.61 -2.48
C CYS A 101 -6.16 -17.71 -1.45
N ARG A 102 -5.34 -18.78 -1.45
CA ARG A 102 -5.43 -19.86 -0.46
C ARG A 102 -5.25 -19.35 0.96
N THR A 103 -4.26 -18.49 1.20
CA THR A 103 -3.99 -17.94 2.53
C THR A 103 -5.11 -17.03 3.02
N MET A 104 -5.66 -16.18 2.15
CA MET A 104 -6.83 -15.36 2.45
C MET A 104 -8.07 -16.20 2.82
N GLN A 105 -8.32 -17.28 2.08
CA GLN A 105 -9.42 -18.21 2.38
C GLN A 105 -9.21 -18.96 3.70
N ALA A 106 -7.98 -19.39 3.99
CA ALA A 106 -7.63 -20.01 5.26
C ALA A 106 -7.86 -19.05 6.44
N GLY A 107 -7.44 -17.79 6.30
CA GLY A 107 -7.67 -16.73 7.30
C GLY A 107 -9.15 -16.48 7.54
N ALA A 108 -9.92 -16.37 6.46
CA ALA A 108 -11.38 -16.22 6.52
C ALA A 108 -12.05 -17.36 7.30
N LEU A 109 -11.72 -18.61 6.98
CA LEU A 109 -12.30 -19.78 7.65
C LEU A 109 -11.84 -19.90 9.10
N ALA A 110 -10.59 -19.56 9.41
CA ALA A 110 -10.08 -19.53 10.78
C ALA A 110 -10.84 -18.50 11.63
N LEU A 111 -11.12 -17.31 11.09
CA LEU A 111 -11.96 -16.31 11.73
C LEU A 111 -13.40 -16.80 11.90
N CYS A 112 -14.00 -17.40 10.87
CA CYS A 112 -15.34 -17.97 11.00
C CYS A 112 -15.42 -18.99 12.14
N ARG A 113 -14.44 -19.90 12.24
CA ARG A 113 -14.35 -20.85 13.36
C ARG A 113 -14.16 -20.14 14.70
N ARG A 114 -13.26 -19.16 14.77
CA ARG A 114 -12.94 -18.44 16.02
C ARG A 114 -14.13 -17.70 16.61
N TYR A 115 -14.92 -17.06 15.76
CA TYR A 115 -16.05 -16.23 16.14
C TYR A 115 -17.40 -16.95 16.00
N SER A 116 -17.38 -18.26 15.69
CA SER A 116 -18.58 -19.07 15.42
C SER A 116 -19.49 -18.47 14.33
N TRP A 117 -18.90 -17.83 13.32
CA TRP A 117 -19.62 -17.38 12.12
C TRP A 117 -19.80 -18.51 11.10
N PRO A 118 -20.78 -18.40 10.20
CA PRO A 118 -20.97 -19.38 9.13
C PRO A 118 -19.72 -19.54 8.25
N ALA A 119 -19.38 -20.80 7.93
CA ALA A 119 -18.32 -21.10 6.97
C ALA A 119 -18.80 -21.00 5.51
N VAL A 120 -20.11 -20.94 5.27
CA VAL A 120 -20.69 -20.83 3.93
C VAL A 120 -21.11 -19.39 3.66
N GLY A 121 -20.72 -18.87 2.50
CA GLY A 121 -21.06 -17.51 2.09
C GLY A 121 -20.18 -16.43 2.72
N TYR A 122 -19.01 -16.79 3.27
CA TYR A 122 -18.08 -15.83 3.89
C TYR A 122 -17.58 -14.76 2.92
N THR A 123 -17.70 -14.97 1.60
CA THR A 123 -17.34 -14.01 0.56
C THR A 123 -18.40 -12.93 0.31
N ARG A 124 -19.61 -13.07 0.86
CA ARG A 124 -20.71 -12.09 0.68
C ARG A 124 -20.51 -10.87 1.56
N SER A 125 -20.82 -9.68 1.04
CA SER A 125 -20.65 -8.39 1.73
C SER A 125 -21.40 -8.28 3.05
N GLU A 126 -22.50 -9.02 3.22
CA GLU A 126 -23.34 -9.03 4.41
C GLU A 126 -22.79 -9.97 5.49
N HIS A 127 -21.83 -10.82 5.16
CA HIS A 127 -21.30 -11.81 6.08
C HIS A 127 -20.56 -11.12 7.26
N PRO A 128 -20.71 -11.60 8.52
CA PRO A 128 -20.05 -11.01 9.69
C PRO A 128 -18.53 -10.83 9.52
N LEU A 129 -17.87 -11.79 8.88
CA LEU A 129 -16.45 -11.68 8.51
C LEU A 129 -16.15 -10.41 7.68
N GLN A 130 -16.94 -10.17 6.64
CA GLN A 130 -16.71 -9.04 5.74
C GLN A 130 -17.04 -7.71 6.41
N LYS A 131 -18.04 -7.71 7.30
CA LYS A 131 -18.33 -6.55 8.16
C LYS A 131 -17.21 -6.27 9.14
N GLU A 132 -16.60 -7.29 9.72
CA GLU A 132 -15.46 -7.13 10.60
C GLU A 132 -14.24 -6.57 9.85
N THR A 133 -13.93 -7.09 8.66
CA THR A 133 -12.86 -6.54 7.80
C THR A 133 -13.15 -5.10 7.39
N GLN A 134 -14.39 -4.81 6.96
CA GLN A 134 -14.82 -3.45 6.61
C GLN A 134 -14.64 -2.49 7.79
N ARG A 135 -15.02 -2.91 8.99
CA ARG A 135 -14.82 -2.13 10.21
C ARG A 135 -13.35 -1.86 10.48
N ARG A 136 -12.46 -2.86 10.36
CA ARG A 136 -11.01 -2.64 10.55
C ARG A 136 -10.45 -1.68 9.52
N VAL A 137 -10.81 -1.82 8.25
CA VAL A 137 -10.40 -0.87 7.20
C VAL A 137 -10.88 0.55 7.55
N ALA A 138 -12.12 0.71 7.99
CA ALA A 138 -12.68 2.01 8.38
C ALA A 138 -11.95 2.64 9.59
N GLU A 139 -11.64 1.84 10.61
CA GLU A 139 -10.89 2.27 11.81
C GLU A 139 -9.49 2.78 11.43
N PHE A 140 -8.74 2.03 10.63
CA PHE A 140 -7.41 2.44 10.17
C PHE A 140 -7.49 3.64 9.22
N ALA A 141 -8.48 3.70 8.34
CA ALA A 141 -8.70 4.84 7.46
C ALA A 141 -9.19 6.09 8.22
N GLY A 142 -9.71 5.96 9.45
CA GLY A 142 -10.26 7.08 10.21
C GLY A 142 -11.50 7.69 9.58
N ILE A 143 -12.39 6.83 9.06
CA ILE A 143 -13.67 7.19 8.44
C ILE A 143 -14.78 6.29 8.98
N GLY A 144 -16.04 6.70 8.81
CA GLY A 144 -17.18 5.82 9.09
C GLY A 144 -17.30 4.72 8.04
N GLU A 145 -17.81 3.55 8.42
CA GLU A 145 -17.95 2.38 7.52
C GLU A 145 -18.74 2.68 6.24
N GLY A 146 -19.73 3.57 6.32
CA GLY A 146 -20.57 4.00 5.19
C GLY A 146 -19.92 5.02 4.24
N ALA A 147 -18.74 5.56 4.58
CA ALA A 147 -18.01 6.50 3.73
C ALA A 147 -17.11 5.81 2.69
N MET A 148 -17.03 4.48 2.72
CA MET A 148 -16.25 3.67 1.78
C MET A 148 -17.15 3.12 0.68
N GLY A 149 -16.64 3.13 -0.55
CA GLY A 149 -17.22 2.33 -1.62
C GLY A 149 -16.93 0.85 -1.40
N VAL A 150 -17.89 -0.02 -1.71
CA VAL A 150 -17.70 -1.47 -1.75
C VAL A 150 -17.87 -1.91 -3.19
N VAL A 151 -16.88 -2.62 -3.72
CA VAL A 151 -16.88 -3.18 -5.06
C VAL A 151 -16.70 -4.69 -4.98
N LYS A 152 -17.13 -5.40 -6.02
CA LYS A 152 -16.81 -6.82 -6.15
C LYS A 152 -15.39 -6.93 -6.73
N ASP A 153 -14.53 -7.68 -6.04
CA ASP A 153 -13.19 -8.00 -6.52
C ASP A 153 -13.21 -9.36 -7.24
N ASP A 154 -12.25 -9.57 -8.14
CA ASP A 154 -12.14 -10.76 -8.99
C ASP A 154 -11.78 -12.01 -8.17
N CYS A 155 -11.14 -11.81 -7.01
CA CYS A 155 -10.84 -12.87 -6.03
C CYS A 155 -12.08 -13.35 -5.25
N GLY A 156 -13.23 -12.68 -5.40
CA GLY A 156 -14.49 -13.03 -4.75
C GLY A 156 -14.71 -12.42 -3.37
N PHE A 157 -13.70 -11.76 -2.78
CA PHE A 157 -13.88 -10.95 -1.58
C PHE A 157 -14.41 -9.54 -1.93
N PRO A 158 -15.08 -8.84 -1.00
CA PRO A 158 -15.40 -7.42 -1.17
C PRO A 158 -14.12 -6.57 -1.28
N GLY A 159 -14.04 -5.77 -2.33
CA GLY A 159 -13.03 -4.71 -2.47
C GLY A 159 -13.53 -3.40 -1.89
N PHE A 160 -12.61 -2.58 -1.37
CA PHE A 160 -12.92 -1.28 -0.78
C PHE A 160 -12.39 -0.13 -1.64
N VAL A 161 -13.13 0.97 -1.71
CA VAL A 161 -12.75 2.18 -2.44
C VAL A 161 -12.79 3.37 -1.49
N LEU A 162 -11.68 4.09 -1.40
CA LEU A 162 -11.48 5.20 -0.48
C LEU A 162 -10.52 6.24 -1.07
N PRO A 163 -10.50 7.49 -0.57
CA PRO A 163 -9.54 8.50 -1.01
C PRO A 163 -8.09 7.99 -0.88
N LEU A 164 -7.22 8.34 -1.84
CA LEU A 164 -5.83 7.88 -1.88
C LEU A 164 -5.07 8.20 -0.57
N TRP A 165 -5.27 9.39 -0.02
CA TRP A 165 -4.66 9.78 1.25
C TRP A 165 -5.13 8.95 2.45
N ARG A 166 -6.36 8.41 2.40
CA ARG A 166 -6.87 7.50 3.45
C ARG A 166 -6.18 6.15 3.38
N ILE A 167 -5.85 5.67 2.17
CA ILE A 167 -5.04 4.46 1.97
C ILE A 167 -3.64 4.67 2.56
N ALA A 168 -3.01 5.81 2.30
CA ALA A 168 -1.73 6.17 2.92
C ALA A 168 -1.83 6.21 4.46
N LEU A 169 -2.87 6.84 5.01
CA LEU A 169 -3.12 6.91 6.45
C LEU A 169 -3.24 5.52 7.10
N MET A 170 -3.92 4.58 6.44
CA MET A 170 -4.07 3.22 6.96
C MET A 170 -2.70 2.57 7.19
N TYR A 171 -1.76 2.75 6.27
CA TYR A 171 -0.40 2.21 6.40
C TYR A 171 0.43 2.99 7.42
N ALA A 172 0.29 4.32 7.49
CA ALA A 172 0.93 5.12 8.53
C ALA A 172 0.56 4.61 9.93
N ARG A 173 -0.71 4.28 10.14
CA ARG A 173 -1.23 3.74 11.42
C ARG A 173 -0.92 2.27 11.63
N LEU A 174 -0.78 1.48 10.57
CA LEU A 174 -0.31 0.10 10.65
C LEU A 174 1.14 0.04 11.14
N ALA A 175 2.01 0.89 10.59
CA ALA A 175 3.43 0.94 10.92
C ALA A 175 3.75 1.73 12.20
N ALA A 176 2.96 2.75 12.51
CA ALA A 176 3.15 3.61 13.68
C ALA A 176 1.79 3.99 14.30
N PRO A 177 1.14 3.07 15.04
CA PRO A 177 -0.18 3.33 15.60
C PRO A 177 -0.21 4.61 16.46
N PRO A 178 -1.24 5.46 16.37
CA PRO A 178 -1.30 6.73 17.09
C PRO A 178 -1.50 6.49 18.59
N ALA A 179 -0.93 7.37 19.43
CA ALA A 179 -1.00 7.24 20.89
C ALA A 179 -2.44 7.30 21.42
N GLY A 180 -3.33 8.00 20.72
CA GLY A 180 -4.73 8.19 21.10
C GLY A 180 -5.67 7.02 20.80
N TRP A 181 -5.18 5.88 20.28
CA TRP A 181 -6.01 4.67 20.19
C TRP A 181 -6.30 4.14 21.60
N ALA A 182 -7.52 4.40 22.06
CA ALA A 182 -7.98 4.05 23.41
C ALA A 182 -7.92 2.54 23.70
N ASP A 183 -7.99 1.71 22.66
CA ASP A 183 -7.88 0.27 22.74
C ASP A 183 -6.45 -0.18 22.43
N GLY A 184 -5.70 -0.58 23.46
CA GLY A 184 -4.36 -1.13 23.32
C GLY A 184 -4.30 -2.36 22.41
N MET A 185 -5.41 -3.10 22.25
CA MET A 185 -5.44 -4.28 21.39
C MET A 185 -5.29 -3.93 19.91
N LEU A 186 -5.82 -2.80 19.45
CA LEU A 186 -5.68 -2.40 18.04
C LEU A 186 -4.24 -2.01 17.72
N ARG A 187 -3.56 -1.36 18.67
CA ARG A 187 -2.11 -1.11 18.61
C ARG A 187 -1.35 -2.42 18.55
N THR A 188 -1.62 -3.36 19.47
CA THR A 188 -0.97 -4.69 19.47
C THR A 188 -1.20 -5.44 18.16
N ALA A 189 -2.39 -5.36 17.59
CA ALA A 189 -2.70 -5.99 16.31
C ALA A 189 -1.92 -5.35 15.15
N ALA A 190 -1.86 -4.02 15.09
CA ALA A 190 -1.06 -3.31 14.10
C ALA A 190 0.43 -3.65 14.21
N ASP A 191 0.99 -3.59 15.43
CA ASP A 191 2.37 -3.94 15.72
C ASP A 191 2.68 -5.40 15.33
N SER A 192 1.77 -6.34 15.63
CA SER A 192 1.96 -7.75 15.24
C SER A 192 1.89 -7.97 13.73
N VAL A 193 1.02 -7.27 13.01
CA VAL A 193 0.90 -7.43 11.55
C VAL A 193 2.10 -6.80 10.85
N ALA A 194 2.43 -5.55 11.18
CA ALA A 194 3.59 -4.86 10.64
C ALA A 194 4.89 -5.60 10.98
N GLY A 195 5.04 -6.03 12.25
CA GLY A 195 6.18 -6.79 12.72
C GLY A 195 6.36 -8.12 11.97
N ALA A 196 5.27 -8.86 11.71
CA ALA A 196 5.33 -10.10 10.93
C ALA A 196 5.80 -9.85 9.49
N MET A 197 5.30 -8.81 8.83
CA MET A 197 5.71 -8.45 7.47
C MET A 197 7.20 -8.09 7.39
N LEU A 198 7.71 -7.33 8.37
CA LEU A 198 9.11 -6.92 8.45
C LEU A 198 10.04 -8.06 8.88
N ALA A 199 9.57 -8.99 9.72
CA ALA A 199 10.35 -10.14 10.14
C ALA A 199 10.44 -11.22 9.04
N ARG A 200 9.43 -11.30 8.17
CA ARG A 200 9.34 -12.27 7.07
C ARG A 200 9.12 -11.58 5.72
N PRO A 201 10.06 -10.72 5.28
CA PRO A 201 9.96 -10.08 3.96
C PRO A 201 9.88 -11.14 2.85
N ASP A 202 10.50 -12.31 3.09
CA ASP A 202 10.46 -13.50 2.26
C ASP A 202 9.07 -14.02 1.92
N LEU A 203 8.13 -13.83 2.84
CA LEU A 203 6.74 -14.24 2.69
C LEU A 203 5.81 -13.08 2.33
N ALA A 204 6.14 -11.85 2.73
CA ALA A 204 5.25 -10.71 2.53
C ALA A 204 5.39 -10.05 1.14
N GLY A 205 6.55 -10.15 0.49
CA GLY A 205 6.78 -9.65 -0.87
C GLY A 205 7.49 -10.67 -1.76
N SER A 206 7.25 -10.65 -3.07
CA SER A 206 7.91 -11.56 -4.02
C SER A 206 9.39 -11.26 -4.17
N ASP A 207 10.19 -12.27 -4.48
CA ASP A 207 11.60 -12.08 -4.82
C ASP A 207 11.77 -11.06 -5.97
N GLY A 208 12.77 -10.20 -5.86
CA GLY A 208 13.05 -9.11 -6.81
C GLY A 208 12.00 -7.99 -6.92
N SER A 209 10.92 -8.01 -6.13
CA SER A 209 9.87 -6.98 -6.20
C SER A 209 10.20 -5.70 -5.43
N LEU A 210 9.61 -4.56 -5.82
CA LEU A 210 9.73 -3.30 -5.09
C LEU A 210 9.33 -3.44 -3.61
N VAL A 211 8.24 -4.18 -3.37
CA VAL A 211 7.73 -4.46 -2.02
C VAL A 211 8.76 -5.21 -1.19
N ARG A 212 9.48 -6.17 -1.79
CA ARG A 212 10.53 -6.89 -1.09
C ARG A 212 11.64 -5.96 -0.62
N VAL A 213 12.13 -5.12 -1.52
CA VAL A 213 13.17 -4.13 -1.21
C VAL A 213 12.72 -3.20 -0.08
N MET A 214 11.48 -2.71 -0.13
CA MET A 214 10.91 -1.87 0.92
C MET A 214 10.86 -2.58 2.28
N LEU A 215 10.38 -3.83 2.33
CA LEU A 215 10.28 -4.60 3.57
C LEU A 215 11.66 -4.91 4.19
N GLU A 216 12.63 -5.29 3.36
CA GLU A 216 14.02 -5.55 3.79
C GLU A 216 14.69 -4.29 4.38
N HIS A 217 14.28 -3.11 3.93
CA HIS A 217 14.72 -1.81 4.46
C HIS A 217 13.79 -1.20 5.51
N GLY A 218 12.93 -2.01 6.12
CA GLY A 218 12.13 -1.60 7.28
C GLY A 218 10.86 -0.82 6.96
N ALA A 219 10.50 -0.66 5.68
CA ALA A 219 9.23 -0.06 5.27
C ALA A 219 8.13 -1.12 5.16
N VAL A 220 6.98 -0.88 5.77
CA VAL A 220 5.82 -1.78 5.66
C VAL A 220 5.12 -1.52 4.33
N ALA A 221 5.21 -2.43 3.37
CA ALA A 221 4.78 -2.18 1.99
C ALA A 221 3.90 -3.29 1.41
N VAL A 222 3.02 -2.92 0.47
CA VAL A 222 2.23 -3.85 -0.36
C VAL A 222 2.06 -3.27 -1.77
N ASN A 223 2.16 -4.13 -2.79
CA ASN A 223 1.72 -3.82 -4.14
C ASN A 223 0.21 -4.05 -4.19
N ALA A 224 -0.55 -2.97 -4.40
CA ALA A 224 -2.01 -3.01 -4.48
C ALA A 224 -2.52 -3.47 -5.86
N GLY A 225 -1.62 -3.61 -6.84
CA GLY A 225 -1.88 -3.99 -8.22
C GLY A 225 -2.39 -2.83 -9.07
N ALA A 226 -2.29 -2.99 -10.39
CA ALA A 226 -2.76 -2.05 -11.39
C ALA A 226 -2.17 -0.64 -11.22
N GLY A 227 -0.83 -0.55 -11.18
CA GLY A 227 -0.06 0.68 -11.07
C GLY A 227 -0.10 1.30 -9.68
N ARG A 228 -0.21 0.52 -8.60
CA ARG A 228 -0.37 1.04 -7.23
C ARG A 228 0.54 0.37 -6.22
N VAL A 229 1.25 1.18 -5.47
CA VAL A 229 2.01 0.73 -4.29
C VAL A 229 1.63 1.60 -3.09
N VAL A 230 1.54 0.95 -1.93
CA VAL A 230 1.30 1.62 -0.65
C VAL A 230 2.36 1.14 0.32
N PHE A 231 3.00 2.07 1.02
CA PHE A 231 4.01 1.75 2.00
C PHE A 231 4.02 2.75 3.15
N ALA A 232 4.58 2.34 4.28
CA ALA A 232 4.80 3.23 5.40
C ALA A 232 6.23 3.12 5.93
N LEU A 233 6.67 4.22 6.51
CA LEU A 233 7.99 4.45 7.05
C LEU A 233 7.83 4.59 8.58
N PRO A 234 8.07 3.52 9.34
CA PRO A 234 7.78 3.51 10.78
C PRO A 234 8.54 4.60 11.55
N GLY A 235 9.82 4.84 11.19
CA GLY A 235 10.67 5.82 11.85
C GLY A 235 10.18 7.27 11.69
N GLU A 236 9.64 7.60 10.51
CA GLU A 236 9.08 8.90 10.18
C GLU A 236 7.59 9.03 10.55
N ARG A 237 6.94 7.91 10.91
CA ARG A 237 5.49 7.82 11.12
C ARG A 237 4.68 8.29 9.91
N LEU A 238 5.18 8.02 8.71
CA LEU A 238 4.55 8.40 7.45
C LEU A 238 3.99 7.18 6.71
N GLY A 239 2.85 7.35 6.08
CA GLY A 239 2.30 6.46 5.08
C GLY A 239 2.24 7.16 3.72
N ILE A 240 2.52 6.40 2.67
CA ILE A 240 2.62 6.84 1.29
C ILE A 240 1.77 5.93 0.44
N ALA A 241 0.93 6.51 -0.43
CA ALA A 241 0.20 5.79 -1.46
C ALA A 241 0.47 6.42 -2.82
N ILE A 242 0.85 5.61 -3.79
CA ILE A 242 1.11 6.01 -5.17
C ILE A 242 0.12 5.28 -6.07
N ALA A 243 -0.50 6.00 -6.99
CA ALA A 243 -1.40 5.41 -7.96
C ALA A 243 -1.20 6.04 -9.34
N MET A 244 -0.56 5.29 -10.23
CA MET A 244 -0.35 5.64 -11.64
C MET A 244 -1.68 5.57 -12.42
N GLU A 245 -1.79 6.35 -13.49
CA GLU A 245 -2.79 6.18 -14.54
C GLU A 245 -2.20 5.33 -15.66
N ALA A 246 -3.01 4.39 -16.19
CA ALA A 246 -2.55 3.24 -16.99
C ALA A 246 -1.59 2.32 -16.20
N ASP A 247 -1.93 1.04 -16.09
CA ASP A 247 -1.18 0.05 -15.30
C ASP A 247 0.32 0.07 -15.65
N SER A 248 1.11 0.72 -14.80
CA SER A 248 2.53 1.00 -15.02
C SER A 248 3.34 0.54 -13.80
N ASP A 249 3.16 -0.72 -13.44
CA ASP A 249 3.90 -1.35 -12.34
C ASP A 249 5.41 -1.28 -12.54
N THR A 250 5.89 -1.24 -13.79
CA THR A 250 7.31 -1.08 -14.12
C THR A 250 7.84 0.32 -13.79
N ALA A 251 6.98 1.34 -13.71
CA ALA A 251 7.37 2.70 -13.35
C ALA A 251 7.34 2.96 -11.83
N LEU A 252 6.65 2.11 -11.05
CA LEU A 252 6.47 2.29 -9.61
C LEU A 252 7.79 2.40 -8.82
N PRO A 253 8.86 1.63 -9.10
CA PRO A 253 10.12 1.78 -8.38
C PRO A 253 10.71 3.19 -8.51
N PHE A 254 10.64 3.78 -9.71
CA PHE A 254 11.17 5.13 -9.96
C PHE A 254 10.32 6.19 -9.26
N ALA A 255 8.99 6.09 -9.37
CA ALA A 255 8.06 6.98 -8.67
C ALA A 255 8.27 6.92 -7.14
N ALA A 256 8.41 5.70 -6.59
CA ALA A 256 8.63 5.50 -5.17
C ALA A 256 9.97 6.09 -4.70
N ALA A 257 11.07 5.82 -5.41
CA ALA A 257 12.37 6.41 -5.08
C ALA A 257 12.34 7.94 -5.13
N ALA A 258 11.73 8.52 -6.16
CA ALA A 258 11.57 9.96 -6.31
C ALA A 258 10.81 10.60 -5.13
N ILE A 259 9.70 9.98 -4.74
CA ILE A 259 8.85 10.46 -3.65
C ILE A 259 9.60 10.38 -2.32
N VAL A 260 10.34 9.29 -2.08
CA VAL A 260 11.16 9.14 -0.87
C VAL A 260 12.28 10.17 -0.82
N ASP A 261 12.97 10.45 -1.94
CA ASP A 261 13.96 11.53 -2.03
C ASP A 261 13.35 12.90 -1.72
N ASN A 262 12.21 13.24 -2.34
CA ASN A 262 11.53 14.53 -2.10
C ASN A 262 11.17 14.71 -0.61
N ILE A 263 10.71 13.62 0.05
CA ILE A 263 10.42 13.62 1.49
C ILE A 263 11.72 13.82 2.28
N ALA A 264 12.80 13.11 1.95
CA ALA A 264 14.09 13.21 2.64
C ALA A 264 14.68 14.62 2.57
N GLU A 265 14.70 15.22 1.37
CA GLU A 265 15.17 16.58 1.12
C GLU A 265 14.38 17.60 1.95
N THR A 266 13.05 17.49 1.96
CA THR A 266 12.17 18.47 2.60
C THR A 266 12.15 18.33 4.13
N LEU A 267 12.24 17.12 4.67
CA LEU A 267 12.32 16.89 6.11
C LEU A 267 13.71 17.17 6.70
N GLY A 268 14.65 17.70 5.90
CA GLY A 268 15.96 18.17 6.36
C GLY A 268 16.93 17.06 6.76
N LYS A 269 16.65 15.81 6.40
CA LYS A 269 17.62 14.72 6.54
C LYS A 269 18.50 14.75 5.30
N GLN A 270 19.51 15.63 5.25
CA GLN A 270 20.64 15.41 4.34
C GLN A 270 21.19 14.03 4.67
N VAL A 271 21.07 13.09 3.73
CA VAL A 271 21.44 11.70 3.98
C VAL A 271 22.91 11.52 3.64
N PRO A 272 23.74 11.13 4.62
CA PRO A 272 25.10 10.69 4.34
C PRO A 272 25.09 9.43 3.45
N ASP A 273 26.08 9.29 2.55
CA ASP A 273 26.22 8.11 1.68
C ASP A 273 26.33 6.77 2.46
N ASP A 274 26.64 6.83 3.76
CA ASP A 274 26.79 5.70 4.68
C ASP A 274 25.60 5.51 5.64
N ALA A 275 24.48 6.21 5.42
CA ALA A 275 23.33 6.13 6.31
C ALA A 275 22.79 4.69 6.41
N PRO A 276 22.37 4.25 7.61
CA PRO A 276 21.85 2.91 7.79
C PRO A 276 20.63 2.66 6.89
N PRO A 277 20.34 1.39 6.54
CA PRO A 277 19.22 1.01 5.66
C PRO A 277 17.85 1.53 6.14
N SER A 278 17.73 1.87 7.43
CA SER A 278 16.54 2.45 8.04
C SER A 278 16.37 3.96 7.82
N SER A 279 17.25 4.61 7.06
CA SER A 279 17.11 6.02 6.68
C SER A 279 16.32 6.17 5.37
N LEU A 280 15.57 7.28 5.25
CA LEU A 280 14.82 7.63 4.05
C LEU A 280 15.65 7.50 2.75
N ALA A 281 16.83 8.12 2.67
CA ALA A 281 17.60 8.01 1.43
C ALA A 281 18.40 6.71 1.30
N GLY A 282 18.63 5.96 2.37
CA GLY A 282 19.07 4.56 2.26
C GLY A 282 18.05 3.73 1.48
N LEU A 283 16.74 3.91 1.77
CA LEU A 283 15.66 3.27 1.02
C LEU A 283 15.63 3.72 -0.46
N ALA A 284 15.68 5.02 -0.74
CA ALA A 284 15.66 5.51 -2.12
C ALA A 284 16.90 5.06 -2.93
N ALA A 285 18.07 5.02 -2.30
CA ALA A 285 19.30 4.52 -2.91
C ALA A 285 19.20 3.02 -3.23
N GLU A 286 18.68 2.20 -2.32
CA GLU A 286 18.50 0.77 -2.59
C GLU A 286 17.50 0.52 -3.72
N ILE A 287 16.36 1.23 -3.73
CA ILE A 287 15.39 1.10 -4.82
C ILE A 287 16.08 1.41 -6.16
N ARG A 288 16.88 2.48 -6.25
CA ARG A 288 17.63 2.79 -7.49
C ARG A 288 18.70 1.75 -7.83
N SER A 289 19.36 1.17 -6.83
CA SER A 289 20.34 0.10 -7.05
C SER A 289 19.70 -1.19 -7.58
N ARG A 290 18.50 -1.53 -7.11
CA ARG A 290 17.76 -2.73 -7.50
C ARG A 290 16.98 -2.55 -8.80
N PHE A 291 16.55 -1.32 -9.07
CA PHE A 291 15.80 -0.93 -10.26
C PHE A 291 16.56 0.19 -10.99
N PRO A 292 17.62 -0.14 -11.74
CA PRO A 292 18.39 0.86 -12.46
C PRO A 292 17.51 1.58 -13.49
N GLY A 293 17.54 2.91 -13.46
CA GLY A 293 16.78 3.75 -14.38
C GLY A 293 17.25 3.65 -15.82
N GLU A 294 18.52 3.31 -16.04
CA GLU A 294 19.11 3.09 -17.36
C GLU A 294 18.68 1.72 -17.91
N ARG A 295 18.03 1.77 -19.08
CA ARG A 295 17.75 0.60 -19.91
C ARG A 295 18.92 0.41 -20.86
N MET A 296 19.52 -0.77 -20.84
CA MET A 296 20.65 -1.13 -21.70
C MET A 296 20.20 -2.11 -22.77
N THR A 297 20.83 -2.06 -23.94
CA THR A 297 20.70 -3.13 -24.94
C THR A 297 21.40 -4.39 -24.44
N ALA A 298 21.13 -5.53 -25.09
CA ALA A 298 21.87 -6.78 -24.81
C ALA A 298 23.38 -6.65 -25.04
N GLY A 299 23.82 -5.67 -25.85
CA GLY A 299 25.23 -5.34 -26.08
C GLY A 299 25.84 -4.34 -25.10
N GLY A 300 25.08 -3.88 -24.09
CA GLY A 300 25.57 -2.92 -23.09
C GLY A 300 25.57 -1.46 -23.55
N GLU A 301 24.79 -1.11 -24.58
CA GLU A 301 24.62 0.28 -25.01
C GLU A 301 23.39 0.93 -24.33
N PRO A 302 23.43 2.22 -23.97
CA PRO A 302 22.27 2.92 -23.42
C PRO A 302 21.10 2.96 -24.42
N LEU A 303 19.98 2.32 -24.07
CA LEU A 303 18.75 2.34 -24.85
C LEU A 303 17.86 3.52 -24.45
N GLY A 304 17.80 3.85 -23.17
CA GLY A 304 16.92 4.88 -22.64
C GLY A 304 16.96 4.93 -21.13
N ARG A 305 16.26 5.88 -20.51
CA ARG A 305 16.25 6.00 -19.05
C ARG A 305 14.91 6.44 -18.49
N HIS A 306 14.62 6.02 -17.26
CA HIS A 306 13.55 6.59 -16.46
C HIS A 306 14.09 7.77 -15.65
N GLU A 307 13.41 8.90 -15.75
CA GLU A 307 13.71 10.10 -14.98
C GLU A 307 12.50 10.50 -14.13
N ASN A 308 12.80 11.07 -12.97
CA ASN A 308 11.79 11.66 -12.12
C ASN A 308 11.31 12.97 -12.76
N ALA A 309 9.99 13.13 -12.86
CA ALA A 309 9.39 14.37 -13.36
C ALA A 309 8.71 15.19 -12.25
N GLU A 310 8.42 14.56 -11.11
CA GLU A 310 7.59 15.17 -10.08
C GLU A 310 8.39 15.89 -8.99
N ARG A 311 7.82 17.01 -8.52
CA ARG A 311 8.06 17.57 -7.18
C ARG A 311 6.77 17.51 -6.39
N LEU A 312 6.82 16.90 -5.21
CA LEU A 312 5.66 16.88 -4.31
C LEU A 312 5.26 18.30 -3.91
N THR A 313 3.95 18.53 -3.85
CA THR A 313 3.37 19.68 -3.15
C THR A 313 3.34 19.36 -1.66
N PHE A 314 3.94 20.20 -0.83
CA PHE A 314 3.96 20.04 0.63
C PHE A 314 2.95 20.98 1.27
N ALA A 315 2.27 20.52 2.32
CA ALA A 315 1.36 21.35 3.10
C ALA A 315 2.11 22.53 3.75
N ASP A 316 1.42 23.68 3.86
CA ASP A 316 1.98 24.90 4.44
C ASP A 316 2.58 24.65 5.84
N GLY A 317 3.78 25.19 6.07
CA GLY A 317 4.52 25.09 7.35
C GLY A 317 5.53 23.93 7.46
N LEU A 318 5.67 23.08 6.43
CA LEU A 318 6.69 22.01 6.36
C LEU A 318 7.94 22.36 5.56
N ARG A 319 7.88 23.38 4.68
CA ARG A 319 9.07 23.96 4.05
C ARG A 319 9.79 24.80 5.11
N ARG A 320 10.91 24.31 5.65
CA ARG A 320 11.86 25.14 6.39
C ARG A 320 13.00 25.56 5.48
#